data_AF-A0A6N7PXD2-F1
#
_entry.id   AF-A0A6N7PXD2-F1
#
_cell.length_a   1.000
_cell.length_b   1.000
_cell.length_c   1.000
_cell.angle_alpha   90.00
_cell.angle_beta   90.00
_cell.angle_gamma   90.00
#
_symmetry.space_group_name_H-M   'P 1'
#
loop_
_entity.id
_entity.type
_entity.pdbx_description
1 polymer ?
#
loop_
_entity_poly.entity_id
_entity_poly.type
_entity_poly.pdbx_seq_one_letter_code
_entity_poly.pdbx_strand_id
1 'polypeptide(L)'
;MKSALTHKGPPRRVALLQAFFAALALAFVLFAPTHAFAAGTVTMATKEPEEVNGRWKLNFTINYGSKPDIAYVPMIFSFTPVVLYERSLTDQSPERPILTKLPLKGQPSINESMDVGFSDASGKVFNITKFDFVIRRDKGFEAGEYQLKITRQNDGAQMGQTIKLILKGDNPIVDRRAIVFAGEKKKKKPAEEKKAEDTSAEKTEGGSEPAAPEETNDAAATGETPTEAPPSVEPKQGGCGCRVAGAPRPSSFAGLSALLLGAALVLRRRTARG
;
A
#
# COMPACT_ATOMS: atom_id res chain seq x y z
N MET A 1 33.84 61.61 37.82
CA MET A 1 33.35 60.22 37.94
C MET A 1 33.02 59.68 36.55
N LYS A 2 33.86 58.82 35.96
CA LYS A 2 33.55 58.08 34.72
C LYS A 2 34.19 56.69 34.84
N SER A 3 33.40 55.68 35.20
CA SER A 3 33.84 54.29 35.22
C SER A 3 33.77 53.71 33.82
N ALA A 4 34.92 53.49 33.21
CA ALA A 4 35.06 52.78 31.94
C ALA A 4 34.93 51.27 32.17
N LEU A 5 33.76 50.70 31.83
CA LEU A 5 33.57 49.25 31.78
C LEU A 5 34.22 48.70 30.50
N THR A 6 35.44 48.21 30.63
CA THR A 6 36.14 47.46 29.58
C THR A 6 35.46 46.11 29.36
N HIS A 7 34.74 45.99 28.25
CA HIS A 7 34.08 44.75 27.85
C HIS A 7 35.14 43.76 27.33
N LYS A 8 35.67 42.92 28.22
CA LYS A 8 36.60 41.83 27.85
C LYS A 8 35.83 40.84 26.95
N GLY A 9 36.18 40.81 25.67
CA GLY A 9 35.58 39.91 24.70
C GLY A 9 35.75 38.44 25.11
N PRO A 10 34.85 37.54 24.69
CA PRO A 10 34.94 36.13 25.04
C PRO A 10 36.28 35.54 24.54
N PRO A 11 36.86 34.58 25.27
CA PRO A 11 38.12 33.95 24.88
C PRO A 11 37.98 33.33 23.49
N ARG A 12 38.98 33.53 22.62
CA ARG A 12 38.97 33.14 21.19
C ARG A 12 38.47 31.71 20.93
N ARG A 13 38.69 30.79 21.87
CA ARG A 13 38.23 29.40 21.79
C ARG A 13 36.70 29.25 21.89
N VAL A 14 36.04 30.07 22.71
CA VAL A 14 34.57 30.08 22.85
C VAL A 14 33.94 30.71 21.61
N ALA A 15 34.57 31.75 21.03
CA ALA A 15 34.13 32.34 19.78
C ALA A 15 34.22 31.35 18.60
N LEU A 16 35.28 30.53 18.53
CA LEU A 16 35.44 29.49 17.51
C LEU A 16 34.44 28.35 17.66
N LEU A 17 34.18 27.88 18.89
CA LEU A 17 33.16 26.87 19.16
C LEU A 17 31.76 27.37 18.81
N GLN A 18 31.43 28.62 19.17
CA GLN A 18 30.16 29.24 18.79
C GLN A 18 30.01 29.39 17.28
N ALA A 19 31.08 29.81 16.58
CA ALA A 19 31.07 29.89 15.12
C ALA A 19 30.90 28.51 14.47
N PHE A 20 31.53 27.47 15.01
CA PHE A 20 31.39 26.09 14.52
C PHE A 20 29.95 25.57 14.68
N PHE A 21 29.35 25.71 15.86
CA PHE A 21 27.96 25.29 16.08
C PHE A 21 26.96 26.14 15.27
N ALA A 22 27.22 27.43 15.09
CA ALA A 22 26.39 28.29 14.22
C ALA A 22 26.48 27.85 12.75
N ALA A 23 27.68 27.53 12.26
CA ALA A 23 27.88 27.00 10.91
C ALA A 23 27.19 25.64 10.72
N LEU A 24 27.24 24.78 11.74
CA LEU A 24 26.63 23.44 11.70
C LEU A 24 25.10 23.52 11.74
N ALA A 25 24.52 24.45 12.53
CA ALA A 25 23.09 24.74 12.52
C ALA A 25 22.63 25.34 11.18
N LEU A 26 23.43 26.25 10.60
CA LEU A 26 23.16 26.83 9.28
C LEU A 26 23.20 25.75 8.18
N ALA A 27 24.16 24.83 8.24
CA ALA A 27 24.21 23.68 7.35
C ALA A 27 22.98 22.80 7.52
N PHE A 28 22.54 22.52 8.75
CA PHE A 28 21.33 21.72 8.98
C PHE A 28 20.05 22.36 8.43
N VAL A 29 19.95 23.68 8.42
CA VAL A 29 18.82 24.41 7.82
C VAL A 29 18.89 24.40 6.29
N LEU A 30 20.09 24.53 5.72
CA LEU A 30 20.29 24.53 4.26
C LEU A 30 20.17 23.13 3.63
N PHE A 31 20.50 22.08 4.39
CA PHE A 31 20.36 20.68 3.98
C PHE A 31 19.09 20.02 4.52
N ALA A 32 18.20 20.76 5.18
CA ALA A 32 16.87 20.25 5.50
C ALA A 32 16.13 19.95 4.18
N PRO A 33 15.61 18.73 3.98
CA PRO A 33 14.90 18.38 2.77
C PRO A 33 13.71 19.34 2.58
N THR A 34 13.82 20.19 1.57
CA THR A 34 12.76 21.12 1.21
C THR A 34 11.54 20.32 0.74
N HIS A 35 10.37 20.72 1.24
CA HIS A 35 9.10 20.03 0.96
C HIS A 35 8.88 19.87 -0.54
N ALA A 36 8.42 18.68 -0.95
CA ALA A 36 8.05 18.38 -2.32
C ALA A 36 7.02 19.40 -2.82
N PHE A 37 7.48 20.37 -3.61
CA PHE A 37 6.59 21.25 -4.36
C PHE A 37 5.84 20.37 -5.36
N ALA A 38 4.53 20.27 -5.16
CA ALA A 38 3.68 19.63 -6.14
C ALA A 38 3.75 20.42 -7.45
N ALA A 39 4.07 19.73 -8.55
CA ALA A 39 4.07 20.34 -9.87
C ALA A 39 2.60 20.56 -10.31
N GLY A 40 2.27 21.79 -10.71
CA GLY A 40 0.92 22.09 -11.20
C GLY A 40 -0.21 21.91 -10.18
N THR A 41 -1.45 21.93 -10.67
CA THR A 41 -2.65 21.69 -9.87
C THR A 41 -3.57 20.68 -10.55
N VAL A 42 -4.23 19.83 -9.76
CA VAL A 42 -5.24 18.90 -10.26
C VAL A 42 -6.53 19.16 -9.52
N THR A 43 -7.60 19.34 -10.28
CA THR A 43 -8.95 19.47 -9.76
C THR A 43 -9.82 18.39 -10.38
N MET A 44 -10.78 17.88 -9.62
CA MET A 44 -11.69 16.83 -10.07
C MET A 44 -13.11 17.39 -10.04
N ALA A 45 -13.89 17.12 -11.09
CA ALA A 45 -15.24 17.66 -11.21
C ALA A 45 -16.17 17.08 -10.13
N THR A 46 -16.05 15.77 -9.87
CA THR A 46 -16.90 15.05 -8.91
C THR A 46 -16.04 14.19 -8.01
N LYS A 47 -16.12 14.41 -6.69
CA LYS A 47 -15.41 13.59 -5.67
C LYS A 47 -16.10 12.28 -5.32
N GLU A 48 -17.35 12.16 -5.72
CA GLU A 48 -18.20 11.02 -5.42
C GLU A 48 -18.86 10.48 -6.70
N PRO A 49 -18.10 9.91 -7.65
CA PRO A 49 -18.67 9.34 -8.87
C PRO A 49 -19.59 8.16 -8.54
N GLU A 50 -20.70 8.07 -9.26
CA GLU A 50 -21.65 6.95 -9.17
C GLU A 50 -21.25 5.81 -10.11
N GLU A 51 -21.43 4.57 -9.65
CA GLU A 51 -21.18 3.37 -10.44
C GLU A 51 -22.25 3.21 -11.52
N VAL A 52 -21.83 3.09 -12.77
CA VAL A 52 -22.69 2.75 -13.91
C VAL A 52 -22.13 1.50 -14.57
N ASN A 53 -22.86 0.38 -14.46
CA ASN A 53 -22.47 -0.91 -15.05
C ASN A 53 -21.04 -1.39 -14.67
N GLY A 54 -20.67 -1.27 -13.39
CA GLY A 54 -19.34 -1.69 -12.93
C GLY A 54 -18.20 -0.70 -13.24
N ARG A 55 -18.54 0.53 -13.61
CA ARG A 55 -17.59 1.55 -14.07
C ARG A 55 -17.85 2.88 -13.35
N TRP A 56 -16.77 3.60 -13.05
CA TRP A 56 -16.83 4.97 -12.54
C TRP A 56 -16.12 5.90 -13.51
N LYS A 57 -16.81 6.96 -13.94
CA LYS A 57 -16.23 7.99 -14.78
C LYS A 57 -15.60 9.07 -13.92
N LEU A 58 -14.29 9.27 -14.08
CA LEU A 58 -13.55 10.31 -13.39
C LEU A 58 -13.24 11.44 -14.37
N ASN A 59 -13.54 12.67 -13.98
CA ASN A 59 -13.29 13.85 -14.80
C ASN A 59 -12.34 14.80 -14.05
N PHE A 60 -11.19 15.06 -14.66
CA PHE A 60 -10.14 15.89 -14.12
C PHE A 60 -9.93 17.14 -14.97
N THR A 61 -9.54 18.22 -14.31
CA THR A 61 -8.92 19.39 -14.94
C THR A 61 -7.52 19.51 -14.35
N ILE A 62 -6.53 19.25 -15.20
CA ILE A 62 -5.12 19.19 -14.82
C ILE A 62 -4.44 20.44 -15.39
N ASN A 63 -3.83 21.23 -14.51
CA ASN A 63 -2.97 22.34 -14.87
C ASN A 63 -1.52 21.91 -14.62
N TYR A 64 -0.71 21.87 -15.67
CA TYR A 64 0.70 21.48 -15.59
C TYR A 64 1.57 22.54 -14.88
N GLY A 65 1.07 23.77 -14.73
CA GLY A 65 1.78 24.92 -14.14
C GLY A 65 2.61 25.72 -15.16
N SER A 66 3.10 25.07 -16.20
CA SER A 66 3.79 25.67 -17.34
C SER A 66 3.36 24.99 -18.65
N LYS A 67 3.88 25.43 -19.80
CA LYS A 67 3.67 24.72 -21.06
C LYS A 67 4.51 23.43 -21.02
N PRO A 68 3.90 22.22 -21.13
CA PRO A 68 4.67 20.99 -21.20
C PRO A 68 5.47 20.93 -22.50
N ASP A 69 6.63 20.27 -22.45
CA ASP A 69 7.53 20.12 -23.59
C ASP A 69 6.97 19.13 -24.63
N ILE A 70 6.25 18.12 -24.15
CA ILE A 70 5.60 17.09 -24.95
C ILE A 70 4.07 17.23 -24.91
N ALA A 71 3.42 16.90 -26.02
CA ALA A 71 1.97 16.99 -26.16
C ALA A 71 1.20 16.01 -25.26
N TYR A 72 1.75 14.81 -25.04
CA TYR A 72 1.18 13.78 -24.19
C TYR A 72 2.15 13.48 -23.05
N VAL A 73 1.71 13.72 -21.82
CA VAL A 73 2.55 13.51 -20.63
C VAL A 73 2.10 12.22 -19.94
N PRO A 74 2.97 11.21 -19.81
CA PRO A 74 2.64 9.99 -19.08
C PRO A 74 2.53 10.28 -17.58
N MET A 75 1.38 9.98 -17.00
CA MET A 75 1.07 10.15 -15.58
C MET A 75 0.57 8.85 -14.96
N ILE A 76 1.01 8.60 -13.73
CA ILE A 76 0.58 7.46 -12.92
C ILE A 76 -0.44 7.96 -11.90
N PHE A 77 -1.62 7.36 -11.93
CA PHE A 77 -2.71 7.58 -10.99
C PHE A 77 -2.65 6.44 -9.97
N SER A 78 -2.16 6.74 -8.77
CA SER A 78 -2.06 5.80 -7.65
C SER A 78 -3.27 5.94 -6.73
N PHE A 79 -4.07 4.88 -6.66
CA PHE A 79 -5.27 4.81 -5.82
C PHE A 79 -5.00 3.93 -4.61
N THR A 80 -4.88 4.52 -3.42
CA THR A 80 -4.71 3.78 -2.17
C THR A 80 -6.07 3.64 -1.48
N PRO A 81 -6.61 2.42 -1.31
CA PRO A 81 -7.88 2.24 -0.61
C PRO A 81 -7.72 2.53 0.89
N VAL A 82 -8.63 3.32 1.43
CA VAL A 82 -8.63 3.79 2.83
C VAL A 82 -9.82 3.24 3.59
N VAL A 83 -10.99 3.19 2.98
CA VAL A 83 -12.21 2.65 3.59
C VAL A 83 -12.92 1.79 2.57
N LEU A 84 -13.24 0.56 2.92
CA LEU A 84 -14.08 -0.32 2.12
C LEU A 84 -15.53 -0.20 2.58
N TYR A 85 -16.46 -0.09 1.63
CA TYR A 85 -17.89 -0.15 1.92
C TYR A 85 -18.37 -1.58 1.74
N GLU A 86 -18.38 -2.35 2.83
CA GLU A 86 -18.84 -3.73 2.81
C GLU A 86 -20.37 -3.78 2.92
N ARG A 87 -21.00 -4.66 2.13
CA ARG A 87 -22.39 -5.04 2.32
C ARG A 87 -22.42 -6.43 2.92
N SER A 88 -22.84 -6.55 4.17
CA SER A 88 -22.92 -7.86 4.82
C SER A 88 -24.32 -8.24 5.28
N LEU A 89 -24.62 -9.53 5.12
CA LEU A 89 -25.80 -10.16 5.67
C LEU A 89 -25.45 -10.64 7.08
N THR A 90 -26.21 -10.22 8.07
CA THR A 90 -25.98 -10.57 9.48
C THR A 90 -27.18 -11.33 10.03
N ASP A 91 -27.00 -12.01 11.16
CA ASP A 91 -28.09 -12.76 11.82
C ASP A 91 -29.25 -11.83 12.25
N GLN A 92 -28.95 -10.57 12.53
CA GLN A 92 -29.94 -9.54 12.86
C GLN A 92 -30.71 -9.01 11.65
N SER A 93 -30.17 -9.14 10.44
CA SER A 93 -30.79 -8.70 9.20
C SER A 93 -30.54 -9.71 8.09
N PRO A 94 -31.28 -10.84 8.10
CA PRO A 94 -31.09 -11.92 7.13
C PRO A 94 -31.62 -11.58 5.74
N GLU A 95 -32.47 -10.55 5.60
CA GLU A 95 -33.06 -10.18 4.31
C GLU A 95 -32.44 -8.94 3.67
N ARG A 96 -31.83 -8.05 4.48
CA ARG A 96 -31.30 -6.77 3.98
C ARG A 96 -29.83 -6.64 4.34
N PRO A 97 -28.93 -6.55 3.34
CA PRO A 97 -27.51 -6.30 3.59
C PRO A 97 -27.31 -4.96 4.30
N ILE A 98 -26.55 -4.96 5.38
CA ILE A 98 -26.16 -3.77 6.11
C ILE A 98 -24.87 -3.22 5.49
N LEU A 99 -24.83 -1.91 5.21
CA LEU A 99 -23.63 -1.24 4.73
C LEU A 99 -22.73 -0.86 5.90
N THR A 100 -21.54 -1.47 5.97
CA THR A 100 -20.54 -1.23 7.00
C THR A 100 -19.30 -0.59 6.38
N LYS A 101 -18.80 0.49 6.99
CA LYS A 101 -17.56 1.15 6.58
C LYS A 101 -16.38 0.53 7.32
N LEU A 102 -15.51 -0.19 6.63
CA LEU A 102 -14.33 -0.81 7.21
C LEU A 102 -13.09 0.04 6.87
N PRO A 103 -12.45 0.69 7.86
CA PRO A 103 -11.20 1.39 7.62
C PRO A 103 -10.07 0.38 7.35
N LEU A 104 -9.36 0.57 6.26
CA LEU A 104 -8.24 -0.25 5.84
C LEU A 104 -6.91 0.45 6.18
N LYS A 105 -5.88 -0.33 6.50
CA LYS A 105 -4.52 0.16 6.78
C LYS A 105 -3.51 -0.67 6.01
N GLY A 106 -2.50 -0.02 5.45
CA GLY A 106 -1.38 -0.70 4.78
C GLY A 106 -1.74 -1.39 3.47
N GLN A 107 -2.83 -0.99 2.82
CA GLN A 107 -3.23 -1.55 1.54
C GLN A 107 -2.31 -1.09 0.41
N PRO A 108 -2.01 -1.95 -0.58
CA PRO A 108 -1.26 -1.56 -1.75
C PRO A 108 -2.04 -0.54 -2.60
N SER A 109 -1.34 0.39 -3.23
CA SER A 109 -1.95 1.30 -4.18
C SER A 109 -2.17 0.61 -5.53
N ILE A 110 -3.36 0.77 -6.10
CA ILE A 110 -3.65 0.36 -7.47
C ILE A 110 -3.15 1.49 -8.38
N ASN A 111 -2.19 1.19 -9.26
CA ASN A 111 -1.57 2.19 -10.14
C ASN A 111 -2.12 2.04 -11.56
N GLU A 112 -2.66 3.12 -12.10
CA GLU A 112 -3.10 3.22 -13.50
C GLU A 112 -2.20 4.22 -14.22
N SER A 113 -1.46 3.77 -15.22
CA SER A 113 -0.60 4.63 -16.03
C SER A 113 -1.36 5.12 -17.25
N MET A 114 -1.54 6.43 -17.39
CA MET A 114 -2.31 7.06 -18.46
C MET A 114 -1.53 8.21 -19.11
N ASP A 115 -1.67 8.33 -20.43
CA ASP A 115 -1.11 9.47 -21.17
C ASP A 115 -2.10 10.62 -21.20
N VAL A 116 -1.73 11.73 -20.54
CA VAL A 116 -2.58 12.91 -20.47
C VAL A 116 -2.20 13.87 -21.60
N GLY A 117 -3.14 14.09 -22.53
CA GLY A 117 -2.96 15.01 -23.65
C GLY A 117 -3.16 16.48 -23.25
N PHE A 118 -2.15 17.31 -23.53
CA PHE A 118 -2.17 18.76 -23.36
C PHE A 118 -2.27 19.51 -24.69
N SER A 119 -2.32 18.80 -25.82
CA SER A 119 -2.52 19.41 -27.15
C SER A 119 -3.96 19.30 -27.63
N ASP A 120 -4.39 20.29 -28.42
CA ASP A 120 -5.60 20.14 -29.25
C ASP A 120 -5.30 19.37 -30.56
N ALA A 121 -6.33 19.17 -31.37
CA ALA A 121 -6.22 18.55 -32.70
C ALA A 121 -5.33 19.35 -33.68
N SER A 122 -5.03 20.62 -33.39
CA SER A 122 -4.11 21.46 -34.19
C SER A 122 -2.64 21.30 -33.77
N GLY A 123 -2.37 20.52 -32.72
CA GLY A 123 -1.04 20.35 -32.15
C GLY A 123 -0.61 21.49 -31.23
N LYS A 124 -1.49 22.45 -30.93
CA LYS A 124 -1.18 23.52 -30.00
C LYS A 124 -1.22 22.99 -28.57
N VAL A 125 -0.09 23.08 -27.89
CA VAL A 125 0.06 22.61 -26.50
C VAL A 125 -0.38 23.69 -25.51
N PHE A 126 -1.28 23.32 -24.61
CA PHE A 126 -1.81 24.13 -23.52
C PHE A 126 -1.21 23.72 -22.18
N ASN A 127 -1.26 24.63 -21.20
CA ASN A 127 -0.86 24.34 -19.82
C ASN A 127 -1.97 23.61 -19.04
N ILE A 128 -3.24 23.75 -19.45
CA ILE A 128 -4.40 23.17 -18.79
C ILE A 128 -5.10 22.23 -19.77
N THR A 129 -5.49 21.06 -19.27
CA THR A 129 -6.27 20.07 -20.03
C THR A 129 -7.42 19.51 -19.20
N LYS A 130 -8.49 19.10 -19.88
CA LYS A 130 -9.58 18.32 -19.31
C LYS A 130 -9.35 16.87 -19.69
N PHE A 131 -9.25 16.01 -18.70
CA PHE A 131 -8.94 14.60 -18.89
C PHE A 131 -10.01 13.76 -18.21
N ASP A 132 -10.64 12.87 -18.97
CA ASP A 132 -11.59 11.91 -18.45
C ASP A 132 -11.10 10.49 -18.71
N PHE A 133 -11.23 9.63 -17.70
CA PHE A 133 -11.02 8.21 -17.87
C PHE A 133 -11.93 7.41 -16.95
N VAL A 134 -12.08 6.14 -17.29
CA VAL A 134 -13.04 5.25 -16.64
C VAL A 134 -12.27 4.17 -15.90
N ILE A 135 -12.48 4.09 -14.59
CA ILE A 135 -12.03 2.96 -13.78
C ILE A 135 -13.15 1.93 -13.70
N ARG A 136 -12.76 0.68 -13.46
CA ARG A 136 -13.66 -0.47 -13.60
C ARG A 136 -13.42 -1.48 -12.48
N ARG A 137 -14.48 -2.19 -12.11
CA ARG A 137 -14.44 -3.21 -11.05
C ARG A 137 -13.54 -4.41 -11.42
N ASP A 138 -13.42 -4.73 -12.70
CA ASP A 138 -12.55 -5.81 -13.21
C ASP A 138 -11.05 -5.57 -12.93
N LYS A 139 -10.64 -4.33 -12.71
CA LYS A 139 -9.27 -3.96 -12.34
C LYS A 139 -9.00 -3.95 -10.83
N GLY A 140 -9.93 -4.50 -10.02
CA GLY A 140 -9.80 -4.57 -8.58
C GLY A 140 -10.26 -3.32 -7.82
N PHE A 141 -11.03 -2.45 -8.47
CA PHE A 141 -11.69 -1.33 -7.80
C PHE A 141 -13.01 -1.76 -7.15
N GLU A 142 -13.26 -1.29 -5.94
CA GLU A 142 -14.47 -1.57 -5.16
C GLU A 142 -15.08 -0.25 -4.68
N ALA A 143 -16.35 -0.28 -4.27
CA ALA A 143 -16.99 0.88 -3.67
C ALA A 143 -16.35 1.18 -2.30
N GLY A 144 -15.97 2.44 -2.08
CA GLY A 144 -15.19 2.83 -0.90
C GLY A 144 -14.49 4.17 -1.05
N GLU A 145 -13.66 4.50 -0.07
CA GLU A 145 -12.86 5.73 -0.03
C GLU A 145 -11.41 5.43 -0.42
N TYR A 146 -10.88 6.23 -1.34
CA TYR A 146 -9.54 6.13 -1.89
C TYR A 146 -8.78 7.43 -1.72
N GLN A 147 -7.48 7.34 -1.51
CA GLN A 147 -6.54 8.44 -1.67
C GLN A 147 -5.92 8.34 -3.06
N LEU A 148 -6.18 9.33 -3.90
CA LEU A 148 -5.61 9.46 -5.23
C LEU A 148 -4.38 10.35 -5.16
N LYS A 149 -3.23 9.78 -5.52
CA LYS A 149 -1.97 10.50 -5.75
C LYS A 149 -1.63 10.40 -7.22
N ILE A 150 -1.35 11.54 -7.86
CA ILE A 150 -0.98 11.59 -9.27
C ILE A 150 0.50 11.94 -9.33
N THR A 151 1.30 11.14 -10.04
CA THR A 151 2.73 11.37 -10.22
C THR A 151 3.09 11.29 -11.69
N ARG A 152 3.95 12.19 -12.17
CA ARG A 152 4.46 12.09 -13.53
C ARG A 152 5.46 10.93 -13.64
N GLN A 153 5.38 10.18 -14.71
CA GLN A 153 6.21 8.98 -14.88
C GLN A 153 7.70 9.32 -15.14
N ASN A 154 7.96 10.45 -15.79
CA ASN A 154 9.32 10.82 -16.21
C ASN A 154 10.23 11.27 -15.06
N ASP A 155 9.70 12.05 -14.10
CA ASP A 155 10.48 12.65 -13.01
C ASP A 155 10.02 12.20 -11.62
N GLY A 156 8.91 11.46 -11.52
CA GLY A 156 8.30 11.07 -10.25
C GLY A 156 7.67 12.22 -9.48
N ALA A 157 7.56 13.42 -10.07
CA ALA A 157 7.02 14.59 -9.40
C ALA A 157 5.52 14.40 -9.15
N GLN A 158 5.07 14.72 -7.93
CA GLN A 158 3.66 14.68 -7.58
C GLN A 158 2.93 15.87 -8.24
N MET A 159 1.83 15.57 -8.92
CA MET A 159 0.96 16.56 -9.54
C MET A 159 -0.14 16.96 -8.57
N GLY A 160 -0.14 18.23 -8.15
CA GLY A 160 -1.12 18.77 -7.20
C GLY A 160 -1.14 18.06 -5.82
N GLN A 161 -2.26 18.20 -5.12
CA GLN A 161 -2.46 17.61 -3.79
C GLN A 161 -3.07 16.21 -3.90
N THR A 162 -2.88 15.39 -2.86
CA THR A 162 -3.57 14.10 -2.75
C THR A 162 -5.08 14.33 -2.60
N ILE A 163 -5.87 13.69 -3.47
CA ILE A 163 -7.32 13.87 -3.53
C ILE A 163 -8.00 12.71 -2.80
N LYS A 164 -8.99 13.00 -1.95
CA LYS A 164 -9.89 11.97 -1.40
C LYS A 164 -11.03 11.73 -2.40
N LEU A 165 -11.18 10.48 -2.82
CA LEU A 165 -12.17 10.01 -3.79
C LEU A 165 -13.09 9.01 -3.10
N ILE A 166 -14.41 9.13 -3.30
CA ILE A 166 -15.39 8.19 -2.75
C ILE A 166 -16.11 7.52 -3.91
N LEU A 167 -15.81 6.26 -4.18
CA LEU A 167 -16.49 5.49 -5.20
C LEU A 167 -17.83 4.99 -4.65
N LYS A 168 -18.93 5.55 -5.15
CA LYS A 168 -20.28 5.09 -4.80
C LYS A 168 -20.64 3.91 -5.66
N GLY A 169 -21.10 2.84 -5.04
CA GLY A 169 -21.44 1.62 -5.75
C GLY A 169 -21.85 0.53 -4.78
N ASP A 170 -22.32 -0.57 -5.35
CA ASP A 170 -22.83 -1.71 -4.62
C ASP A 170 -21.81 -2.84 -4.67
N ASN A 171 -21.08 -3.04 -3.58
CA ASN A 171 -20.15 -4.16 -3.45
C ASN A 171 -20.90 -5.50 -3.33
N PRO A 172 -20.24 -6.62 -3.68
CA PRO A 172 -20.82 -7.94 -3.50
C PRO A 172 -21.19 -8.18 -2.04
N ILE A 173 -22.30 -8.90 -1.83
CA ILE A 173 -22.81 -9.19 -0.49
C ILE A 173 -21.94 -10.28 0.14
N VAL A 174 -21.41 -10.00 1.33
CA VAL A 174 -20.65 -10.95 2.14
C VAL A 174 -21.57 -11.52 3.22
N ASP A 175 -21.73 -12.84 3.26
CA ASP A 175 -22.47 -13.50 4.33
C ASP A 175 -21.60 -13.61 5.58
N ARG A 176 -22.00 -12.91 6.65
CA ARG A 176 -21.35 -12.97 7.96
C ARG A 176 -22.23 -13.64 9.01
N ARG A 177 -23.26 -14.38 8.59
CA ARG A 177 -24.11 -15.14 9.52
C ARG A 177 -23.28 -16.19 10.26
N ALA A 178 -23.64 -16.42 11.52
CA ALA A 178 -22.95 -17.41 12.34
C ALA A 178 -23.23 -18.82 11.79
N ILE A 179 -22.18 -19.57 11.46
CA ILE A 179 -22.31 -21.00 11.21
C ILE A 179 -22.36 -21.68 12.58
N VAL A 180 -23.57 -21.94 13.07
CA VAL A 180 -23.74 -22.74 14.29
C VAL A 180 -23.50 -24.19 13.93
N PHE A 181 -22.29 -24.67 14.18
CA PHE A 181 -21.98 -26.09 14.17
C PHE A 181 -22.67 -26.75 15.36
N ALA A 182 -23.97 -27.03 15.21
CA ALA A 182 -24.65 -27.98 16.07
C ALA A 182 -24.08 -29.35 15.73
N GLY A 183 -22.96 -29.72 16.37
CA GLY A 183 -22.48 -31.09 16.33
C GLY A 183 -23.64 -31.99 16.74
N GLU A 184 -24.02 -32.91 15.85
CA GLU A 184 -25.03 -33.92 16.17
C GLU A 184 -24.63 -34.57 17.48
N LYS A 185 -25.31 -34.22 18.57
CA LYS A 185 -25.17 -34.94 19.84
C LYS A 185 -25.61 -36.36 19.54
N LYS A 186 -24.64 -37.25 19.30
CA LYS A 186 -24.82 -38.70 19.32
C LYS A 186 -25.69 -39.01 20.54
N LYS A 187 -26.95 -39.35 20.30
CA LYS A 187 -27.83 -39.93 21.31
C LYS A 187 -27.07 -41.14 21.85
N LYS A 188 -26.68 -41.08 23.12
CA LYS A 188 -26.18 -42.26 23.85
C LYS A 188 -27.30 -43.31 23.80
N LYS A 189 -27.13 -44.35 22.97
CA LYS A 189 -27.87 -45.60 23.13
C LYS A 189 -27.29 -46.32 24.36
N PRO A 190 -28.10 -46.76 25.33
CA PRO A 190 -27.63 -47.67 26.37
C PRO A 190 -27.33 -49.05 25.75
N ALA A 191 -26.29 -49.70 26.28
CA ALA A 191 -25.84 -51.02 25.88
C ALA A 191 -26.66 -52.12 26.56
N GLU A 192 -26.93 -53.21 25.83
CA GLU A 192 -27.16 -54.53 26.41
C GLU A 192 -26.67 -55.62 25.43
N GLU A 193 -25.78 -56.48 25.93
CA GLU A 193 -25.11 -57.60 25.25
C GLU A 193 -25.92 -58.90 25.39
N LYS A 194 -25.89 -59.80 24.37
CA LYS A 194 -25.24 -61.14 24.45
C LYS A 194 -25.66 -62.12 23.32
N LYS A 195 -24.61 -62.71 22.69
CA LYS A 195 -24.41 -64.13 22.22
C LYS A 195 -25.33 -64.68 21.11
N ALA A 196 -24.95 -65.57 20.17
CA ALA A 196 -23.78 -66.43 19.88
C ALA A 196 -23.88 -66.79 18.36
N GLU A 197 -22.80 -66.79 17.56
CA GLU A 197 -21.88 -67.91 17.23
C GLU A 197 -22.34 -68.81 16.06
N ASP A 198 -21.69 -68.60 14.90
CA ASP A 198 -21.14 -69.56 13.92
C ASP A 198 -21.95 -70.75 13.39
N THR A 199 -22.15 -70.80 12.06
CA THR A 199 -21.81 -71.99 11.25
C THR A 199 -21.58 -71.62 9.77
N SER A 200 -20.70 -72.39 9.16
CA SER A 200 -19.82 -72.14 8.03
C SER A 200 -20.16 -72.97 6.76
N ALA A 201 -19.36 -72.72 5.70
CA ALA A 201 -19.07 -73.55 4.51
C ALA A 201 -20.02 -73.43 3.29
N GLU A 202 -19.59 -72.78 2.19
CA GLU A 202 -18.82 -73.31 1.02
C GLU A 202 -19.72 -74.09 0.04
N LYS A 203 -19.72 -73.97 -1.31
CA LYS A 203 -18.77 -73.66 -2.40
C LYS A 203 -19.64 -73.15 -3.60
N THR A 204 -19.17 -72.61 -4.74
CA THR A 204 -18.15 -73.15 -5.67
C THR A 204 -17.78 -72.10 -6.74
N GLU A 205 -16.46 -71.93 -6.96
CA GLU A 205 -15.64 -71.80 -8.22
C GLU A 205 -16.16 -70.96 -9.41
N GLY A 206 -15.35 -70.28 -10.23
CA GLY A 206 -13.90 -70.12 -10.45
C GLY A 206 -13.73 -68.91 -11.43
N GLY A 207 -12.59 -68.26 -11.64
CA GLY A 207 -11.22 -68.73 -11.79
C GLY A 207 -10.82 -68.72 -13.27
N SER A 208 -9.97 -67.75 -13.67
CA SER A 208 -9.08 -67.71 -14.87
C SER A 208 -9.37 -66.64 -15.96
N GLU A 209 -8.50 -65.62 -16.01
CA GLU A 209 -7.99 -64.94 -17.22
C GLU A 209 -7.25 -65.95 -18.15
N PRO A 210 -6.60 -65.58 -19.29
CA PRO A 210 -6.74 -64.43 -20.21
C PRO A 210 -6.78 -64.88 -21.71
N ALA A 211 -7.14 -64.02 -22.66
CA ALA A 211 -6.67 -64.11 -24.06
C ALA A 211 -7.04 -62.87 -24.91
N ALA A 212 -6.02 -62.20 -25.46
CA ALA A 212 -6.04 -61.57 -26.78
C ALA A 212 -5.13 -62.41 -27.70
N PRO A 213 -5.35 -62.49 -29.02
CA PRO A 213 -4.72 -61.59 -30.01
C PRO A 213 -5.67 -61.28 -31.20
N GLU A 214 -5.46 -60.37 -32.17
CA GLU A 214 -4.37 -60.09 -33.12
C GLU A 214 -4.55 -58.65 -33.67
N GLU A 215 -3.51 -57.80 -33.68
CA GLU A 215 -2.59 -57.42 -34.79
C GLU A 215 -3.16 -56.56 -35.95
N THR A 216 -2.63 -55.34 -36.09
CA THR A 216 -1.71 -54.96 -37.20
C THR A 216 -1.10 -53.55 -37.01
N ASN A 217 0.24 -53.52 -36.88
CA ASN A 217 1.28 -52.61 -37.43
C ASN A 217 1.09 -51.07 -37.44
N ASP A 218 2.10 -50.20 -37.21
CA ASP A 218 3.55 -50.37 -37.14
C ASP A 218 4.24 -49.12 -36.55
N ALA A 219 5.51 -49.32 -36.19
CA ALA A 219 6.63 -48.37 -36.17
C ALA A 219 6.89 -47.46 -34.94
N ALA A 220 7.95 -47.90 -34.23
CA ALA A 220 9.09 -47.14 -33.72
C ALA A 220 8.94 -46.46 -32.35
N ALA A 221 9.90 -46.52 -31.43
CA ALA A 221 11.13 -47.28 -31.26
C ALA A 221 11.62 -46.92 -29.84
N THR A 222 12.22 -47.86 -29.11
CA THR A 222 13.15 -47.64 -27.98
C THR A 222 12.51 -46.98 -26.74
N GLY A 223 12.31 -47.65 -25.60
CA GLY A 223 13.26 -48.46 -24.87
C GLY A 223 13.67 -47.70 -23.59
N GLU A 224 13.24 -48.25 -22.44
CA GLU A 224 13.87 -48.15 -21.11
C GLU A 224 13.70 -46.87 -20.28
N THR A 225 12.87 -46.97 -19.22
CA THR A 225 13.04 -46.25 -17.95
C THR A 225 14.06 -46.99 -17.08
N PRO A 226 14.93 -46.28 -16.31
CA PRO A 226 14.59 -46.11 -14.90
C PRO A 226 15.06 -44.78 -14.26
N THR A 227 14.21 -44.28 -13.34
CA THR A 227 14.53 -43.61 -12.07
C THR A 227 15.76 -42.68 -12.01
N GLU A 228 15.55 -41.35 -12.00
CA GLU A 228 16.47 -40.43 -11.34
C GLU A 228 15.74 -39.19 -10.79
N ALA A 229 15.90 -38.94 -9.50
CA ALA A 229 15.36 -37.80 -8.77
C ALA A 229 16.03 -36.48 -9.23
N PRO A 230 15.32 -35.33 -9.27
CA PRO A 230 15.92 -34.08 -9.71
C PRO A 230 16.99 -33.60 -8.69
N PRO A 231 18.19 -33.18 -9.15
CA PRO A 231 19.28 -32.81 -8.26
C PRO A 231 18.97 -31.52 -7.48
N SER A 232 19.31 -31.57 -6.19
CA SER A 232 19.30 -30.47 -5.23
C SER A 232 20.17 -29.31 -5.72
N VAL A 233 19.55 -28.20 -6.09
CA VAL A 233 20.26 -26.95 -6.41
C VAL A 233 20.76 -26.32 -5.12
N GLU A 234 22.08 -26.26 -4.97
CA GLU A 234 22.77 -25.56 -3.88
C GLU A 234 22.39 -24.07 -3.83
N PRO A 235 22.02 -23.52 -2.66
CA PRO A 235 21.70 -22.10 -2.56
C PRO A 235 22.99 -21.26 -2.60
N LYS A 236 23.10 -20.44 -3.65
CA LYS A 236 24.16 -19.42 -3.81
C LYS A 236 24.20 -18.49 -2.59
N GLN A 237 25.26 -18.62 -1.80
CA GLN A 237 25.64 -17.67 -0.76
C GLN A 237 26.06 -16.35 -1.41
N GLY A 238 25.40 -15.25 -1.04
CA GLY A 238 25.74 -13.92 -1.53
C GLY A 238 24.91 -12.78 -0.94
N GLY A 239 25.31 -12.32 0.26
CA GLY A 239 25.32 -10.90 0.67
C GLY A 239 24.00 -10.14 0.88
N CYS A 240 23.76 -9.72 2.13
CA CYS A 240 23.82 -8.29 2.51
C CYS A 240 23.79 -8.17 4.04
N GLY A 241 24.78 -7.50 4.61
CA GLY A 241 24.96 -7.37 6.06
C GLY A 241 23.92 -6.44 6.69
N CYS A 242 22.94 -7.01 7.38
CA CYS A 242 22.15 -6.28 8.38
C CYS A 242 22.80 -6.49 9.76
N ARG A 243 23.53 -5.48 10.24
CA ARG A 243 23.79 -5.37 11.69
C ARG A 243 22.49 -4.98 12.38
N VAL A 244 22.01 -5.85 13.26
CA VAL A 244 21.05 -5.51 14.31
C VAL A 244 21.82 -4.80 15.43
N ALA A 245 21.41 -3.58 15.78
CA ALA A 245 21.77 -2.95 17.04
C ALA A 245 20.53 -2.25 17.60
N GLY A 246 19.92 -2.88 18.61
CA GLY A 246 19.00 -2.22 19.51
C GLY A 246 19.78 -1.36 20.51
N ALA A 247 19.34 -0.11 20.70
CA ALA A 247 19.57 0.70 21.90
C ALA A 247 18.51 1.83 21.95
N PRO A 248 18.05 2.24 23.15
CA PRO A 248 16.85 3.04 23.35
C PRO A 248 17.02 4.53 23.02
N ARG A 249 15.95 5.15 22.53
CA ARG A 249 15.84 6.59 22.20
C ARG A 249 15.84 7.46 23.48
N PRO A 250 16.70 8.47 23.63
CA PRO A 250 16.42 9.60 24.51
C PRO A 250 15.48 10.61 23.83
N SER A 251 14.52 11.10 24.60
CA SER A 251 13.47 12.05 24.23
C SER A 251 14.04 13.39 23.73
N SER A 252 13.69 13.76 22.49
CA SER A 252 14.22 14.93 21.76
C SER A 252 13.61 16.28 22.16
N PHE A 253 13.11 16.45 23.38
CA PHE A 253 12.51 17.72 23.85
C PHE A 253 13.46 18.61 24.68
N ALA A 254 14.67 18.15 25.01
CA ALA A 254 15.62 18.92 25.83
C ALA A 254 16.44 19.98 25.04
N GLY A 255 16.48 19.91 23.71
CA GLY A 255 17.34 20.80 22.89
C GLY A 255 16.75 22.19 22.65
N LEU A 256 15.42 22.32 22.55
CA LEU A 256 14.75 23.59 22.24
C LEU A 256 14.67 24.54 23.45
N SER A 257 14.59 23.99 24.67
CA SER A 257 14.57 24.77 25.90
C SER A 257 15.93 25.41 26.23
N ALA A 258 17.04 24.77 25.86
CA ALA A 258 18.38 25.32 26.07
C ALA A 258 18.68 26.54 25.19
N LEU A 259 18.17 26.58 23.95
CA LEU A 259 18.34 27.71 23.04
C LEU A 259 17.53 28.95 23.46
N LEU A 260 16.32 28.74 23.99
CA LEU A 260 15.46 29.84 24.47
C LEU A 260 15.97 30.46 25.79
N LEU A 261 16.52 29.66 26.72
CA LEU A 261 17.14 30.22 27.93
C LEU A 261 18.44 30.98 27.64
N GLY A 262 19.21 30.56 26.63
CA GLY A 262 20.43 31.26 26.22
C GLY A 262 20.16 32.67 25.66
N ALA A 263 19.11 32.83 24.85
CA ALA A 263 18.73 34.12 24.28
C ALA A 263 18.21 35.10 25.36
N ALA A 264 17.41 34.62 26.32
CA ALA A 264 16.85 35.45 27.38
C ALA A 264 17.93 36.01 28.34
N LEU A 265 18.98 35.24 28.64
CA LEU A 265 20.08 35.69 29.51
C LEU A 265 20.98 36.75 28.86
N VAL A 266 21.13 36.73 27.53
CA VAL A 266 21.89 37.75 26.79
C VAL A 266 21.11 39.06 26.67
N LEU A 267 19.79 38.98 26.45
CA LEU A 267 18.92 40.16 26.40
C LEU A 267 18.81 40.86 27.76
N ARG A 268 18.66 40.10 28.85
CA ARG A 268 18.56 40.66 30.21
C ARG A 268 19.84 41.35 30.69
N ARG A 269 21.02 40.94 30.18
CA ARG A 269 22.31 41.61 30.48
C ARG A 269 22.52 42.90 29.69
N ARG A 270 21.82 43.09 28.57
CA ARG A 270 21.91 44.33 27.77
C ARG A 270 21.02 45.44 28.32
N THR A 271 19.86 45.11 28.90
CA THR A 271 18.94 46.11 29.49
C THR A 271 19.34 46.58 30.89
N ALA A 272 20.16 45.82 31.62
CA ALA A 272 20.64 46.21 32.96
C ALA A 272 21.93 47.07 32.95
N ARG A 273 22.43 47.43 31.76
CA ARG A 273 23.63 48.29 31.58
C ARG A 273 23.34 49.54 30.74
N GLY A 274 22.06 49.84 30.51
CA GLY A 274 21.60 51.13 29.97
C GLY A 274 21.25 52.07 31.10
#